data_AF-A0A9D3NZP1-F1
#
_entry.id   AF-A0A9D3NZP1-F1
#
_cell.length_a   1.000
_cell.length_b   1.000
_cell.length_c   1.000
_cell.angle_alpha   90.00
_cell.angle_beta   90.00
_cell.angle_gamma   90.00
#
_symmetry.space_group_name_H-M   'P 1'
#
loop_
_entity.id
_entity.type
_entity.pdbx_description
1 polymer ?
#
loop_
_entity_poly.entity_id
_entity_poly.type
_entity_poly.pdbx_seq_one_letter_code
_entity_poly.pdbx_strand_id
1 'polypeptide(L)'
;MELCVILVLLTALPVNSVFVYKFTALLGCSDSVDEAILLYDLDQNEIVFVDFKAKQQFGRLPPFADPIDFEQLFAAMYDHAVASKTECIQGMKNLIAAADSPPEPKVPPEFSIYTRHHVVPGEKNNFICFIRNFYPPHITVNWTRNGVSVTEGVYISQYSINNDGTFNSFSTLTSTPRAGDEYSCTVEHEALDSPQIRTWDESVEPPSETPSETPTVVLAVGIVVGILGLATGMFFVVKASCFR
;
A
#
# COMPACT_ATOMS: atom_id res chain seq x y z
N MET A 1 15.00 40.47 51.19
CA MET A 1 14.18 39.41 50.57
C MET A 1 14.82 39.13 49.23
N GLU A 2 15.67 38.12 49.14
CA GLU A 2 16.30 37.76 47.86
C GLU A 2 15.33 36.92 47.04
N LEU A 3 15.04 37.38 45.82
CA LEU A 3 14.10 36.74 44.91
C LEU A 3 14.84 35.64 44.12
N CYS A 4 14.72 34.38 44.55
CA CYS A 4 15.26 33.25 43.79
C CYS A 4 14.38 32.96 42.56
N VAL A 5 14.79 33.44 41.39
CA VAL A 5 14.17 33.12 40.10
C VAL A 5 14.86 31.89 39.52
N ILE A 6 14.19 30.73 39.51
CA ILE A 6 14.68 29.51 38.84
C ILE A 6 14.00 29.44 37.47
N LEU A 7 14.79 29.65 36.42
CA LEU A 7 14.35 29.57 35.03
C LEU A 7 14.44 28.11 34.55
N VAL A 8 13.30 27.42 34.44
CA VAL A 8 13.24 26.06 33.87
C VAL A 8 13.06 26.17 32.36
N LEU A 9 14.14 25.97 31.61
CA LEU A 9 14.12 25.88 30.15
C LEU A 9 13.65 24.48 29.72
N LEU A 10 12.36 24.37 29.37
CA LEU A 10 11.82 23.22 28.66
C LEU A 10 12.23 23.31 27.19
N THR A 11 13.30 22.63 26.81
CA THR A 11 13.62 22.41 25.39
C THR A 11 12.73 21.30 24.86
N ALA A 12 11.64 21.67 24.18
CA ALA A 12 10.97 20.75 23.27
C ALA A 12 11.88 20.62 22.04
N LEU A 13 12.62 19.51 21.93
CA LEU A 13 13.27 19.17 20.68
C LEU A 13 12.15 18.77 19.70
N PRO A 14 11.98 19.48 18.57
CA PRO A 14 11.12 18.95 17.51
C PRO A 14 11.76 17.65 17.04
N VAL A 15 11.08 16.53 17.25
CA VAL A 15 11.39 15.31 16.51
C VAL A 15 11.11 15.66 15.06
N ASN A 16 12.16 15.91 14.28
CA ASN A 16 12.04 16.16 12.85
C ASN A 16 11.47 14.90 12.20
N SER A 17 10.14 14.79 12.14
CA SER A 17 9.48 13.85 11.24
C SER A 17 9.62 14.43 9.84
N VAL A 18 10.75 14.16 9.19
CA VAL A 18 10.88 14.41 7.75
C VAL A 18 9.99 13.39 7.07
N PHE A 19 8.86 13.82 6.53
CA PHE A 19 8.05 13.00 5.64
C PHE A 19 8.88 12.81 4.36
N VAL A 20 9.52 11.65 4.23
CA VAL A 20 10.27 11.28 3.03
C VAL A 20 9.30 10.57 2.10
N TYR A 21 8.77 11.30 1.12
CA TYR A 21 8.02 10.71 0.01
C TYR A 21 8.95 9.81 -0.80
N LYS A 22 8.54 8.56 -1.07
CA LYS A 22 9.31 7.59 -1.86
C LYS A 22 8.70 7.46 -3.26
N PHE A 23 9.37 8.05 -4.24
CA PHE A 23 9.08 7.79 -5.65
C PHE A 23 9.82 6.52 -6.12
N THR A 24 9.09 5.55 -6.63
CA THR A 24 9.63 4.27 -7.12
C THR A 24 9.29 4.10 -8.59
N ALA A 25 10.30 3.91 -9.43
CA ALA A 25 10.12 3.51 -10.82
C ALA A 25 10.43 2.01 -10.92
N LEU A 26 9.42 1.20 -11.23
CA LEU A 26 9.59 -0.23 -11.48
C LEU A 26 9.61 -0.48 -12.97
N LEU A 27 10.72 -1.07 -13.45
CA LEU A 27 10.80 -1.71 -14.76
C LEU A 27 10.95 -3.22 -14.54
N GLY A 28 9.93 -3.98 -14.91
CA GLY A 28 9.95 -5.44 -14.92
C GLY A 28 9.66 -5.97 -16.31
N CYS A 29 10.25 -7.10 -16.67
CA CYS A 29 9.85 -7.88 -17.84
C CYS A 29 9.84 -9.35 -17.46
N SER A 30 8.97 -10.11 -18.12
CA SER A 30 8.94 -11.57 -18.01
C SER A 30 9.03 -12.18 -19.40
N ASP A 31 9.56 -13.40 -19.48
CA ASP A 31 9.49 -14.26 -20.67
C ASP A 31 8.20 -15.07 -20.72
N SER A 32 7.56 -15.32 -19.55
CA SER A 32 6.34 -16.11 -19.40
C SER A 32 5.06 -15.37 -19.82
N VAL A 33 5.11 -14.04 -19.83
CA VAL A 33 4.01 -13.16 -20.22
C VAL A 33 4.64 -12.02 -21.01
N ASP A 34 4.10 -11.67 -22.20
CA ASP A 34 4.54 -10.49 -22.98
C ASP A 34 4.13 -9.17 -22.30
N GLU A 35 4.46 -9.08 -21.02
CA GLU A 35 4.11 -8.04 -20.08
C GLU A 35 5.43 -7.49 -19.55
N ALA A 36 5.84 -6.39 -20.15
CA ALA A 36 6.73 -5.49 -19.45
C ALA A 36 5.88 -4.54 -18.65
N ILE A 37 6.41 -4.12 -17.52
CA ILE A 37 5.71 -3.31 -16.56
C ILE A 37 6.60 -2.10 -16.33
N LEU A 38 6.09 -0.93 -16.70
CA LEU A 38 6.66 0.35 -16.30
C LEU A 38 5.64 1.01 -15.36
N LEU A 39 5.98 1.05 -14.08
CA LEU A 39 5.16 1.65 -13.03
C LEU A 39 5.90 2.76 -12.35
N TYR A 40 5.18 3.83 -12.06
CA TYR A 40 5.63 4.88 -11.16
C TYR A 40 4.71 4.90 -9.94
N ASP A 41 5.28 4.58 -8.79
CA ASP A 41 4.60 4.58 -7.50
C ASP A 41 5.10 5.73 -6.63
N LEU A 42 4.19 6.37 -5.89
CA LEU A 42 4.51 7.29 -4.80
C LEU A 42 3.93 6.74 -3.51
N ASP A 43 4.80 6.43 -2.56
CA ASP A 43 4.43 5.81 -1.28
C ASP A 43 3.52 4.57 -1.48
N GLN A 44 3.88 3.73 -2.47
CA GLN A 44 3.15 2.51 -2.86
C GLN A 44 1.78 2.74 -3.53
N ASN A 45 1.46 3.97 -3.91
CA ASN A 45 0.30 4.27 -4.74
C ASN A 45 0.71 4.42 -6.21
N GLU A 46 0.08 3.66 -7.09
CA GLU A 46 0.22 3.78 -8.54
C GLU A 46 -0.14 5.21 -8.98
N ILE A 47 0.76 5.89 -9.67
CA ILE A 47 0.51 7.21 -10.28
C ILE A 47 0.28 7.04 -11.78
N VAL A 48 1.15 6.27 -12.44
CA VAL A 48 1.11 6.03 -13.88
C VAL A 48 1.50 4.59 -14.17
N PHE A 49 0.77 3.97 -15.10
CA PHE A 49 1.20 2.74 -15.76
C PHE A 49 1.05 2.83 -17.27
N VAL A 50 1.89 2.05 -17.97
CA VAL A 50 1.87 1.92 -19.43
C VAL A 50 1.34 0.55 -19.82
N ASP A 51 0.25 0.52 -20.59
CA ASP A 51 -0.25 -0.69 -21.23
C ASP A 51 0.38 -0.83 -22.63
N PHE A 52 1.34 -1.73 -22.76
CA PHE A 52 2.02 -1.99 -24.04
C PHE A 52 1.12 -2.67 -25.08
N LYS A 53 0.06 -3.39 -24.66
CA LYS A 53 -0.91 -4.03 -25.57
C LYS A 53 -1.87 -2.99 -26.13
N ALA A 54 -2.43 -2.14 -25.27
CA ALA A 54 -3.33 -1.06 -25.66
C ALA A 54 -2.60 0.16 -26.27
N LYS A 55 -1.27 0.26 -26.09
CA LYS A 55 -0.45 1.43 -26.43
C LYS A 55 -0.95 2.71 -25.77
N GLN A 56 -1.37 2.60 -24.52
CA GLN A 56 -1.96 3.68 -23.74
C GLN A 56 -1.25 3.83 -22.40
N GLN A 57 -1.33 5.03 -21.84
CA GLN A 57 -0.89 5.31 -20.48
C GLN A 57 -2.10 5.77 -19.67
N PHE A 58 -2.13 5.40 -18.40
CA PHE A 58 -3.24 5.73 -17.52
C PHE A 58 -2.71 6.44 -16.28
N GLY A 59 -3.20 7.66 -16.04
CA GLY A 59 -2.98 8.39 -14.80
C GLY A 59 -3.98 7.93 -13.73
N ARG A 60 -3.48 7.71 -12.51
CA ARG A 60 -4.27 7.31 -11.33
C ARG A 60 -4.36 8.41 -10.27
N LEU A 61 -3.74 9.55 -10.52
CA LEU A 61 -3.80 10.69 -9.61
C LEU A 61 -5.24 11.17 -9.42
N PRO A 62 -5.63 11.54 -8.19
CA PRO A 62 -6.93 12.13 -7.93
C PRO A 62 -7.14 13.43 -8.71
N PRO A 63 -8.39 13.83 -9.04
CA PRO A 63 -8.66 15.06 -9.79
C PRO A 63 -8.15 16.35 -9.13
N PHE A 64 -7.88 16.34 -7.81
CA PHE A 64 -7.37 17.49 -7.06
C PHE A 64 -5.84 17.62 -7.13
N ALA A 65 -5.14 16.53 -7.46
CA ALA A 65 -3.73 16.63 -7.82
C ALA A 65 -3.77 17.15 -9.25
N ASP A 66 -3.55 18.46 -9.44
CA ASP A 66 -3.55 19.11 -10.75
C ASP A 66 -2.98 18.13 -11.77
N PRO A 67 -3.78 17.70 -12.77
CA PRO A 67 -3.36 16.63 -13.65
C PRO A 67 -2.05 17.07 -14.26
N ILE A 68 -0.96 16.37 -13.91
CA ILE A 68 0.31 16.56 -14.58
C ILE A 68 -0.04 16.42 -16.06
N ASP A 69 0.23 17.48 -16.85
CA ASP A 69 -0.03 17.47 -18.29
C ASP A 69 0.99 16.53 -18.92
N PHE A 70 0.66 15.26 -18.77
CA PHE A 70 1.49 14.20 -19.20
C PHE A 70 1.38 14.05 -20.72
N GLU A 71 0.51 14.73 -21.47
CA GLU A 71 0.32 14.48 -22.91
C GLU A 71 1.62 14.64 -23.73
N GLN A 72 2.41 15.68 -23.45
CA GLN A 72 3.75 15.84 -24.03
C GLN A 72 4.80 14.93 -23.40
N LEU A 73 4.72 14.69 -22.10
CA LEU A 73 5.64 13.80 -21.39
C LEU A 73 5.43 12.33 -21.80
N PHE A 74 4.20 11.97 -22.18
CA PHE A 74 3.69 10.63 -22.44
C PHE A 74 4.31 10.04 -23.69
N ALA A 75 4.43 10.81 -24.78
CA ALA A 75 5.06 10.30 -26.00
C ALA A 75 6.54 9.93 -25.74
N ALA A 76 7.29 10.81 -25.08
CA ALA A 76 8.68 10.55 -24.70
C ALA A 76 8.81 9.41 -23.67
N MET A 77 7.92 9.34 -22.68
CA MET A 77 7.90 8.25 -21.70
C MET A 77 7.49 6.92 -22.34
N TYR A 78 6.61 6.91 -23.33
CA TYR A 78 6.20 5.69 -24.03
C TYR A 78 7.34 5.11 -24.85
N ASP A 79 8.02 5.94 -25.65
CA ASP A 79 9.18 5.50 -26.43
C ASP A 79 10.30 4.99 -25.50
N HIS A 80 10.53 5.68 -24.38
CA HIS A 80 11.43 5.21 -23.33
C HIS A 80 10.99 3.87 -22.72
N ALA A 81 9.69 3.69 -22.46
CA ALA A 81 9.14 2.45 -21.94
C ALA A 81 9.33 1.28 -22.92
N VAL A 82 9.14 1.51 -24.22
CA VAL A 82 9.34 0.50 -25.28
C VAL A 82 10.81 0.12 -25.40
N ALA A 83 11.72 1.10 -25.38
CA ALA A 83 13.16 0.85 -25.39
C ALA A 83 13.58 0.04 -24.16
N SER A 84 13.15 0.48 -22.97
CA SER A 84 13.41 -0.18 -21.68
C SER A 84 12.88 -1.62 -21.65
N LYS A 85 11.66 -1.87 -22.17
CA LYS A 85 11.10 -3.22 -22.36
C LYS A 85 12.03 -4.09 -23.20
N THR A 86 12.49 -3.57 -24.32
CA THR A 86 13.34 -4.30 -25.27
C THR A 86 14.68 -4.66 -24.64
N GLU A 87 15.31 -3.71 -23.95
CA GLU A 87 16.57 -3.92 -23.23
C GLU A 87 16.42 -4.96 -22.11
N CYS A 88 15.34 -4.88 -21.33
CA CYS A 88 15.05 -5.83 -20.26
C CYS A 88 14.93 -7.27 -20.80
N ILE A 89 14.11 -7.48 -21.83
CA ILE A 89 13.91 -8.81 -22.44
C ILE A 89 15.23 -9.37 -22.99
N GLN A 90 16.02 -8.53 -23.66
CA GLN A 90 17.31 -8.97 -24.21
C GLN A 90 18.33 -9.28 -23.11
N GLY A 91 18.37 -8.47 -22.05
CA GLY A 91 19.19 -8.69 -20.87
C GLY A 91 18.86 -10.01 -20.18
N MET A 92 17.58 -10.31 -19.98
CA MET A 92 17.13 -11.59 -19.42
C MET A 92 17.59 -12.78 -20.27
N LYS A 93 17.40 -12.74 -21.59
CA LYS A 93 17.84 -13.83 -22.48
C LYS A 93 19.35 -14.10 -22.37
N ASN A 94 20.14 -13.05 -22.26
CA ASN A 94 21.60 -13.17 -22.11
C ASN A 94 21.97 -13.75 -20.74
N LEU A 95 21.29 -13.34 -19.66
CA LEU A 95 21.52 -13.85 -18.30
C LEU A 95 21.13 -15.32 -18.18
N ILE A 96 19.97 -15.71 -18.72
CA ILE A 96 19.51 -17.11 -18.74
C ILE A 96 20.47 -17.98 -19.55
N ALA A 97 21.00 -17.49 -20.67
CA ALA A 97 21.99 -18.24 -21.46
C ALA A 97 23.36 -18.36 -20.78
N ALA A 98 23.71 -17.44 -19.87
CA ALA A 98 25.00 -17.37 -19.20
C ALA A 98 25.04 -18.04 -17.82
N ALA A 99 23.87 -18.34 -17.22
CA ALA A 99 23.76 -18.89 -15.88
C ALA A 99 23.00 -20.23 -15.88
N ASP A 100 23.38 -21.14 -14.98
CA ASP A 100 22.48 -22.21 -14.55
C ASP A 100 21.39 -21.57 -13.68
N SER A 101 20.28 -21.17 -14.32
CA SER A 101 19.17 -20.49 -13.64
C SER A 101 18.59 -21.37 -12.54
N PRO A 102 18.63 -20.95 -11.26
CA PRO A 102 17.97 -21.67 -10.20
C PRO A 102 16.45 -21.69 -10.45
N PRO A 103 15.71 -22.66 -9.89
CA PRO A 103 14.26 -22.66 -9.97
C PRO A 103 13.69 -21.34 -9.44
N GLU A 104 12.72 -20.79 -10.16
CA GLU A 104 12.04 -19.57 -9.74
C GLU A 104 11.37 -19.79 -8.37
N PRO A 105 11.59 -18.91 -7.37
CA PRO A 105 10.91 -19.00 -6.09
C PRO A 105 9.38 -18.96 -6.27
N LYS A 106 8.65 -19.65 -5.39
CA LYS A 106 7.19 -19.68 -5.41
C LYS A 106 6.67 -19.31 -4.05
N VAL A 107 5.99 -18.17 -3.97
CA VAL A 107 5.37 -17.67 -2.74
C VAL A 107 3.86 -17.53 -2.99
N PRO A 108 3.01 -18.31 -2.30
CA PRO A 108 1.58 -18.26 -2.50
C PRO A 108 0.96 -16.95 -2.00
N PRO A 109 -0.06 -16.40 -2.68
CA PRO A 109 -0.74 -15.19 -2.25
C PRO A 109 -1.54 -15.40 -0.97
N GLU A 110 -1.56 -14.38 -0.13
CA GLU A 110 -2.59 -14.17 0.87
C GLU A 110 -3.60 -13.16 0.36
N PHE A 111 -4.89 -13.39 0.57
CA PHE A 111 -5.89 -12.43 0.14
C PHE A 111 -7.11 -12.35 1.04
N SER A 112 -7.70 -11.16 1.06
CA SER A 112 -8.88 -10.80 1.83
C SER A 112 -9.87 -10.06 0.93
N ILE A 113 -11.15 -10.24 1.22
CA ILE A 113 -12.24 -9.54 0.54
C ILE A 113 -12.94 -8.62 1.53
N TYR A 114 -13.14 -7.36 1.16
CA TYR A 114 -13.83 -6.35 1.97
C TYR A 114 -14.53 -5.34 1.07
N THR A 115 -15.31 -4.43 1.65
CA THR A 115 -16.01 -3.38 0.91
C THR A 115 -15.50 -2.00 1.29
N ARG A 116 -15.56 -1.06 0.34
CA ARG A 116 -15.16 0.33 0.59
C ARG A 116 -16.07 1.01 1.61
N HIS A 117 -17.37 0.70 1.56
CA HIS A 117 -18.38 1.18 2.48
C HIS A 117 -19.21 0.01 3.00
N HIS A 118 -20.00 0.22 4.06
CA HIS A 118 -21.01 -0.76 4.48
C HIS A 118 -21.96 -1.07 3.33
N VAL A 119 -22.38 -2.33 3.22
CA VAL A 119 -23.25 -2.78 2.13
C VAL A 119 -24.69 -2.40 2.42
N VAL A 120 -25.22 -1.44 1.66
CA VAL A 120 -26.64 -1.09 1.67
C VAL A 120 -27.28 -1.58 0.37
N PRO A 121 -28.28 -2.48 0.43
CA PRO A 121 -28.96 -2.96 -0.77
C PRO A 121 -29.51 -1.80 -1.62
N GLY A 122 -29.18 -1.79 -2.91
CA GLY A 122 -29.58 -0.74 -3.84
C GLY A 122 -28.60 0.44 -3.96
N GLU A 123 -27.59 0.54 -3.09
CA GLU A 123 -26.56 1.57 -3.17
C GLU A 123 -25.28 1.07 -3.84
N LYS A 124 -24.68 1.88 -4.72
CA LYS A 124 -23.45 1.51 -5.43
C LYS A 124 -22.28 1.40 -4.44
N ASN A 125 -21.54 0.29 -4.49
CA ASN A 125 -20.38 0.04 -3.63
C ASN A 125 -19.22 -0.60 -4.42
N ASN A 126 -18.05 -0.66 -3.81
CA ASN A 126 -16.85 -1.30 -4.35
C ASN A 126 -16.44 -2.46 -3.44
N PHE A 127 -16.49 -3.68 -3.98
CA PHE A 127 -15.90 -4.87 -3.36
C PHE A 127 -14.43 -4.91 -3.75
N ILE A 128 -13.56 -5.16 -2.78
CA ILE A 128 -12.10 -5.10 -2.94
C ILE A 128 -11.55 -6.45 -2.52
N CYS A 129 -10.79 -7.09 -3.41
CA CYS A 129 -10.01 -8.29 -3.17
C CYS A 129 -8.55 -7.87 -3.12
N PHE A 130 -8.00 -7.74 -1.91
CA PHE A 130 -6.62 -7.34 -1.69
C PHE A 130 -5.74 -8.58 -1.58
N ILE A 131 -4.72 -8.66 -2.43
CA ILE A 131 -3.85 -9.83 -2.64
C ILE A 131 -2.42 -9.42 -2.34
N ARG A 132 -1.73 -10.19 -1.51
CA ARG A 132 -0.48 -9.77 -0.90
C ARG A 132 0.57 -10.88 -0.91
N ASN A 133 1.83 -10.45 -0.85
CA ASN A 133 3.00 -11.26 -0.59
C ASN A 133 3.16 -12.45 -1.55
N PHE A 134 2.84 -12.27 -2.83
CA PHE A 134 2.94 -13.35 -3.82
C PHE A 134 4.12 -13.16 -4.76
N TYR A 135 4.63 -14.27 -5.27
CA TYR A 135 5.67 -14.31 -6.29
C TYR A 135 5.60 -15.66 -7.00
N PRO A 136 5.71 -15.75 -8.34
CA PRO A 136 6.01 -14.69 -9.31
C PRO A 136 4.87 -13.68 -9.53
N PRO A 137 5.05 -12.59 -10.29
CA PRO A 137 4.05 -11.53 -10.40
C PRO A 137 2.78 -11.92 -11.16
N HIS A 138 2.79 -12.99 -11.97
CA HIS A 138 1.62 -13.35 -12.77
C HIS A 138 0.49 -13.93 -11.89
N ILE A 139 -0.64 -13.25 -11.87
CA ILE A 139 -1.82 -13.63 -11.08
C ILE A 139 -3.10 -13.42 -11.90
N THR A 140 -4.07 -14.31 -11.74
CA THR A 140 -5.41 -14.17 -12.35
C THR A 140 -6.45 -14.03 -11.25
N VAL A 141 -7.34 -13.04 -11.40
CA VAL A 141 -8.38 -12.72 -10.43
C VAL A 141 -9.73 -12.68 -11.13
N ASN A 142 -10.66 -13.50 -10.66
CA ASN A 142 -12.01 -13.61 -11.20
C ASN A 142 -13.05 -13.27 -10.13
N TRP A 143 -14.11 -12.57 -10.52
CA TRP A 143 -15.22 -12.24 -9.64
C TRP A 143 -16.46 -13.06 -10.00
N THR A 144 -17.20 -13.47 -8.97
CA THR A 144 -18.53 -14.06 -9.15
C THR A 144 -19.57 -13.37 -8.27
N ARG A 145 -20.78 -13.24 -8.79
CA ARG A 145 -21.99 -12.87 -8.05
C ARG A 145 -22.97 -14.04 -8.10
N ASN A 146 -23.33 -14.59 -6.94
CA ASN A 146 -24.21 -15.76 -6.83
C ASN A 146 -23.73 -16.95 -7.69
N GLY A 147 -22.41 -17.19 -7.69
CA GLY A 147 -21.76 -18.23 -8.49
C GLY A 147 -21.64 -17.94 -9.99
N VAL A 148 -22.14 -16.80 -10.49
CA VAL A 148 -22.04 -16.39 -11.89
C VAL A 148 -20.89 -15.43 -12.08
N SER A 149 -20.02 -15.69 -13.05
CA SER A 149 -18.88 -14.82 -13.39
C SER A 149 -19.34 -13.41 -13.78
N VAL A 150 -18.67 -12.39 -13.24
CA VAL A 150 -18.91 -10.98 -13.54
C VAL A 150 -17.61 -10.31 -13.97
N THR A 151 -17.66 -9.61 -15.10
CA THR A 151 -16.52 -8.85 -15.66
C THR A 151 -16.81 -7.35 -15.74
N GLU A 152 -18.09 -6.95 -15.76
CA GLU A 152 -18.48 -5.54 -15.76
C GLU A 152 -18.16 -4.90 -14.42
N GLY A 153 -17.52 -3.72 -14.47
CA GLY A 153 -17.11 -2.99 -13.26
C GLY A 153 -15.94 -3.61 -12.51
N VAL A 154 -15.29 -4.64 -13.08
CA VAL A 154 -14.05 -5.23 -12.55
C VAL A 154 -12.85 -4.39 -12.99
N TYR A 155 -11.96 -4.13 -12.05
CA TYR A 155 -10.65 -3.53 -12.25
C TYR A 155 -9.60 -4.36 -11.52
N ILE A 156 -8.41 -4.49 -12.08
CA ILE A 156 -7.25 -5.13 -11.45
C ILE A 156 -6.12 -4.10 -11.48
N SER A 157 -5.51 -3.86 -10.32
CA SER A 157 -4.39 -2.93 -10.17
C SER A 157 -3.12 -3.48 -10.80
N GLN A 158 -2.15 -2.61 -11.03
CA GLN A 158 -0.79 -3.04 -11.25
C GLN A 158 -0.16 -3.57 -9.94
N TYR A 159 1.04 -4.14 -10.04
CA TYR A 159 1.73 -4.72 -8.89
C TYR A 159 2.48 -3.66 -8.08
N SER A 160 2.36 -3.73 -6.76
CA SER A 160 3.22 -3.00 -5.83
C SER A 160 4.28 -3.95 -5.27
N ILE A 161 5.54 -3.51 -5.18
CA ILE A 161 6.66 -4.33 -4.69
C ILE A 161 6.88 -4.12 -3.20
N ASN A 162 6.96 -5.23 -2.48
CA ASN A 162 7.38 -5.30 -1.09
C ASN A 162 8.91 -5.28 -0.96
N ASN A 163 9.41 -4.90 0.22
CA ASN A 163 10.86 -4.85 0.49
C ASN A 163 11.56 -6.22 0.40
N ASP A 164 10.81 -7.32 0.51
CA ASP A 164 11.30 -8.69 0.37
C ASP A 164 11.28 -9.21 -1.07
N GLY A 165 10.83 -8.39 -2.03
CA GLY A 165 10.74 -8.75 -3.45
C GLY A 165 9.43 -9.43 -3.86
N THR A 166 8.50 -9.65 -2.93
CA THR A 166 7.15 -10.12 -3.26
C THR A 166 6.26 -9.00 -3.79
N PHE A 167 5.13 -9.34 -4.39
CA PHE A 167 4.18 -8.42 -4.97
C PHE A 167 2.87 -8.36 -4.18
N ASN A 168 2.23 -7.20 -4.21
CA ASN A 168 0.84 -6.99 -3.82
C ASN A 168 0.04 -6.48 -5.03
N SER A 169 -1.25 -6.76 -5.05
CA SER A 169 -2.20 -6.19 -6.01
C SER A 169 -3.59 -6.15 -5.40
N PHE A 170 -4.52 -5.45 -6.03
CA PHE A 170 -5.92 -5.52 -5.67
C PHE A 170 -6.79 -5.62 -6.90
N SER A 171 -7.92 -6.30 -6.76
CA SER A 171 -9.01 -6.23 -7.72
C SER A 171 -10.22 -5.60 -7.08
N THR A 172 -10.92 -4.75 -7.82
CA THR A 172 -12.14 -4.08 -7.38
C THR A 172 -13.29 -4.48 -8.29
N LEU A 173 -14.44 -4.82 -7.71
CA LEU A 173 -15.72 -4.98 -8.39
C LEU A 173 -16.67 -3.87 -7.95
N THR A 174 -17.03 -3.00 -8.89
CA THR A 174 -18.06 -1.99 -8.69
C THR A 174 -19.44 -2.60 -8.92
N SER A 175 -20.30 -2.65 -7.90
CA SER A 175 -21.62 -3.26 -8.02
C SER A 175 -22.68 -2.53 -7.18
N THR A 176 -23.95 -2.74 -7.54
CA THR A 176 -25.11 -2.35 -6.73
C THR A 176 -25.73 -3.62 -6.14
N PRO A 177 -25.35 -4.02 -4.91
CA PRO A 177 -25.81 -5.25 -4.29
C PRO A 177 -27.31 -5.20 -4.01
N ARG A 178 -27.93 -6.37 -4.05
CA ARG A 178 -29.29 -6.67 -3.61
C ARG A 178 -29.20 -7.50 -2.34
N ALA A 179 -30.28 -7.48 -1.55
CA ALA A 179 -30.36 -8.33 -0.37
C ALA A 179 -30.19 -9.82 -0.77
N GLY A 180 -29.26 -10.51 -0.13
CA GLY A 180 -28.94 -11.91 -0.40
C GLY A 180 -27.98 -12.17 -1.55
N ASP A 181 -27.41 -11.13 -2.18
CA ASP A 181 -26.31 -11.34 -3.11
C ASP A 181 -25.03 -11.81 -2.39
N GLU A 182 -24.39 -12.81 -2.97
CA GLU A 182 -23.10 -13.34 -2.55
C GLU A 182 -22.03 -12.94 -3.57
N TYR A 183 -20.95 -12.34 -3.09
CA TYR A 183 -19.82 -11.92 -3.91
C TYR A 183 -18.60 -12.74 -3.54
N SER A 184 -17.91 -13.31 -4.53
CA SER A 184 -16.67 -14.06 -4.29
C SER A 184 -15.56 -13.62 -5.24
N CYS A 185 -14.34 -13.58 -4.70
CA CYS A 185 -13.09 -13.38 -5.43
C CYS A 185 -12.36 -14.72 -5.53
N THR A 186 -12.02 -15.13 -6.75
CA THR A 186 -11.20 -16.30 -7.05
C THR A 186 -9.83 -15.85 -7.48
N VAL A 187 -8.79 -16.35 -6.82
CA VAL A 187 -7.39 -16.06 -7.11
C VAL A 187 -6.70 -17.32 -7.62
N GLU A 188 -6.06 -17.20 -8.77
CA GLU A 188 -5.24 -18.22 -9.40
C GLU A 188 -3.80 -17.75 -9.48
N HIS A 189 -2.88 -18.56 -8.98
CA HIS A 189 -1.47 -18.24 -8.93
C HIS A 189 -0.66 -19.54 -8.99
N GLU A 190 0.50 -19.52 -9.66
CA GLU A 190 1.27 -20.75 -9.93
C GLU A 190 1.97 -21.36 -8.70
N ALA A 191 2.01 -20.64 -7.59
CA ALA A 191 2.41 -21.16 -6.28
C ALA A 191 1.26 -21.81 -5.48
N LEU A 192 0.04 -21.82 -6.02
CA LEU A 192 -1.11 -22.49 -5.42
C LEU A 192 -1.37 -23.84 -6.11
N ASP A 193 -1.72 -24.87 -5.32
CA ASP A 193 -2.11 -26.18 -5.86
C ASP A 193 -3.43 -26.14 -6.64
N SER A 194 -4.31 -25.19 -6.30
CA SER A 194 -5.60 -24.97 -6.95
C SER A 194 -6.07 -23.53 -6.77
N PRO A 195 -6.97 -23.03 -7.64
CA PRO A 195 -7.63 -21.73 -7.44
C PRO A 195 -8.23 -21.63 -6.04
N GLN A 196 -7.99 -20.50 -5.36
CA GLN A 196 -8.56 -20.24 -4.04
C GLN A 196 -9.71 -19.22 -4.15
N ILE A 197 -10.79 -19.45 -3.41
CA ILE A 197 -11.99 -18.60 -3.44
C ILE A 197 -12.21 -18.01 -2.05
N ARG A 198 -12.48 -16.70 -1.99
CA ARG A 198 -12.96 -16.02 -0.78
C ARG A 198 -14.29 -15.34 -1.08
N THR A 199 -15.28 -15.68 -0.28
CA THR A 199 -16.60 -15.07 -0.31
C THR A 199 -16.64 -13.91 0.67
N TRP A 200 -17.23 -12.80 0.24
CA TRP A 200 -17.47 -11.66 1.11
C TRP A 200 -18.50 -12.04 2.17
N ASP A 201 -18.15 -11.78 3.42
CA ASP A 201 -19.04 -11.88 4.56
C ASP A 201 -19.03 -10.53 5.28
N GLU A 202 -20.23 -10.03 5.59
CA GLU A 202 -20.43 -8.79 6.34
C GLU A 202 -19.82 -8.86 7.75
N SER A 203 -19.61 -10.07 8.29
CA SER A 203 -19.05 -10.30 9.62
C SER A 203 -17.54 -10.00 9.74
N VAL A 204 -16.83 -9.86 8.61
CA VAL A 204 -15.43 -9.46 8.62
C VAL A 204 -15.37 -7.94 8.75
N GLU A 205 -15.50 -7.47 9.99
CA GLU A 205 -15.06 -6.11 10.31
C GLU A 205 -13.61 -5.96 9.80
N PRO A 206 -13.24 -4.84 9.15
CA PRO A 206 -11.83 -4.55 8.89
C PRO A 206 -11.10 -4.73 10.22
N PRO A 207 -9.84 -5.24 10.22
CA PRO A 207 -9.10 -5.43 11.47
C PRO A 207 -9.28 -4.14 12.22
N SER A 208 -10.00 -4.23 13.34
CA SER A 208 -10.25 -3.06 14.17
C SER A 208 -8.89 -2.43 14.27
N GLU A 209 -8.77 -1.17 13.86
CA GLU A 209 -7.72 -0.35 14.39
C GLU A 209 -8.01 -0.36 15.90
N THR A 210 -7.55 -1.41 16.59
CA THR A 210 -7.17 -1.30 17.98
C THR A 210 -6.35 -0.05 17.93
N PRO A 211 -6.81 1.07 18.54
CA PRO A 211 -5.99 2.26 18.59
C PRO A 211 -4.70 1.73 19.17
N SER A 212 -3.65 1.63 18.34
CA SER A 212 -2.34 1.19 18.79
C SER A 212 -2.14 2.04 20.02
N GLU A 213 -2.08 1.45 21.23
CA GLU A 213 -2.12 2.26 22.44
C GLU A 213 -1.03 3.30 22.30
N THR A 214 -1.48 4.52 22.05
CA THR A 214 -0.68 5.45 21.28
C THR A 214 0.48 5.92 22.15
N PRO A 215 1.59 6.39 21.56
CA PRO A 215 2.58 7.20 22.25
C PRO A 215 1.96 8.35 23.07
N THR A 216 0.71 8.73 22.81
CA THR A 216 -0.11 9.68 23.59
C THR A 216 -0.34 9.29 25.04
N VAL A 217 -0.59 8.00 25.35
CA VAL A 217 -0.80 7.55 26.74
C VAL A 217 0.53 7.61 27.51
N VAL A 218 1.61 7.16 26.88
CA VAL A 218 2.97 7.24 27.44
C VAL A 218 3.40 8.70 27.63
N LEU A 219 3.08 9.59 26.69
CA LEU A 219 3.35 11.02 26.80
C LEU A 219 2.56 11.67 27.94
N ALA A 220 1.26 11.36 28.08
CA ALA A 220 0.43 11.90 29.16
C ALA A 220 0.93 11.46 30.53
N VAL A 221 1.27 10.18 30.69
CA VAL A 221 1.87 9.66 31.94
C VAL A 221 3.23 10.30 32.20
N GLY A 222 4.08 10.44 31.18
CA GLY A 222 5.37 11.10 31.28
C GLY A 222 5.27 12.56 31.72
N ILE A 223 4.29 13.31 31.22
CA ILE A 223 4.03 14.70 31.62
C ILE A 223 3.61 14.78 33.09
N VAL A 224 2.70 13.91 33.55
CA VAL A 224 2.25 13.90 34.95
C VAL A 224 3.41 13.59 35.90
N VAL A 225 4.21 12.58 35.59
CA VAL A 225 5.39 12.21 36.39
C VAL A 225 6.44 13.34 36.38
N GLY A 226 6.67 13.97 35.23
CA GLY A 226 7.57 15.11 35.11
C GLY A 226 7.14 16.31 35.96
N ILE A 227 5.85 16.65 35.96
CA ILE A 227 5.31 17.75 36.77
C ILE A 227 5.45 17.46 38.27
N LEU A 228 5.16 16.23 38.70
CA LEU A 228 5.33 15.82 40.09
C LEU A 228 6.81 15.87 40.53
N GLY A 229 7.72 15.44 39.66
CA GLY A 229 9.16 15.53 39.88
C GLY A 229 9.64 16.98 40.00
N LEU A 230 9.16 17.88 39.15
CA LEU A 230 9.48 19.31 39.22
C LEU A 230 8.94 19.96 40.49
N ALA A 231 7.70 19.68 40.89
CA ALA A 231 7.10 20.24 42.10
C ALA A 231 7.84 19.80 43.37
N THR A 232 8.17 18.51 43.46
CA THR A 232 8.93 17.95 44.59
C THR A 232 10.35 18.50 44.63
N GLY A 233 11.06 18.56 43.50
CA GLY A 233 12.38 19.18 43.40
C GLY A 233 12.39 20.65 43.82
N MET A 234 11.41 21.43 43.33
CA MET A 234 11.25 22.86 43.68
C MET A 234 11.04 23.06 45.18
N PHE A 235 10.24 22.20 45.83
CA PHE A 235 10.03 22.22 47.28
C PHE A 235 11.34 22.02 48.07
N PHE A 236 12.17 21.05 47.66
CA PHE A 236 13.46 20.81 48.32
C PHE A 236 14.46 21.95 48.10
N VAL A 237 14.50 22.55 46.89
CA VAL A 237 15.39 23.68 46.60
C VAL A 237 14.97 24.93 47.38
N VAL A 238 13.67 25.26 47.43
CA VAL A 238 13.18 26.40 48.25
C VAL A 238 13.49 26.17 49.72
N LYS A 239 13.30 24.95 50.23
CA LYS A 239 13.62 24.62 51.62
C LYS A 239 15.13 24.72 51.90
N ALA A 240 16.00 24.32 50.98
CA ALA A 240 17.45 24.40 51.14
C ALA A 240 17.98 25.85 51.02
N SER A 241 17.35 26.69 50.19
CA SER A 241 17.81 28.05 49.91
C SER A 241 17.21 29.12 50.82
N CYS A 242 15.99 28.92 51.36
CA CYS A 242 15.32 29.92 52.21
C CYS A 242 15.39 29.66 53.72
N PHE A 243 15.81 28.47 54.16
CA PHE A 243 15.96 28.13 55.59
C PHE A 243 17.43 28.03 56.06
N ARG A 244 18.35 28.72 55.37
CA ARG A 244 19.72 28.91 55.86
C ARG A 244 19.91 30.29 56.48
#